data_AF-A0A432YE29-F1
#
_entry.id   AF-A0A432YE29-F1
#
_cell.length_a   1.000
_cell.length_b   1.000
_cell.length_c   1.000
_cell.angle_alpha   90.00
_cell.angle_beta   90.00
_cell.angle_gamma   90.00
#
_symmetry.space_group_name_H-M   'P 1'
#
loop_
_entity.id
_entity.type
_entity.pdbx_description
1 polymer ?
#
loop_
_entity_poly.entity_id
_entity_poly.type
_entity_poly.pdbx_seq_one_letter_code
_entity_poly.pdbx_strand_id
1 'polypeptide(L)'
;MSDNLSAQQLLRIRSKLETVVNEQPGTRQAQSADAALQRMRSGEYGYCVECGEEISAARLAAKPDVALCVDCQVLKDEEEDA
;
A
#
# COMPACT_ATOMS: atom_id res chain seq x y z
N MET A 1 -3.81 -20.98 6.30
CA MET A 1 -3.00 -20.36 5.24
C MET A 1 -3.09 -18.88 5.49
N SER A 2 -2.26 -18.36 6.39
CA SER A 2 -2.28 -16.92 6.70
C SER A 2 -1.49 -16.24 5.59
N ASP A 3 -2.19 -15.54 4.70
CA ASP A 3 -1.66 -14.84 3.53
C ASP A 3 -0.79 -13.64 3.94
N ASN A 4 0.32 -13.91 4.64
CA ASN A 4 1.33 -12.94 4.95
C ASN A 4 2.34 -12.88 3.79
N LEU A 5 2.73 -11.68 3.39
CA LEU A 5 3.76 -11.46 2.38
C LEU A 5 5.07 -12.11 2.83
N SER A 6 5.64 -12.99 2.01
CA SER A 6 6.97 -13.52 2.31
C SER A 6 7.99 -12.37 2.42
N ALA A 7 9.01 -12.55 3.25
CA ALA A 7 10.09 -11.55 3.41
C ALA A 7 10.71 -11.16 2.05
N GLN A 8 10.80 -12.10 1.11
CA GLN A 8 11.26 -11.84 -0.25
C GLN A 8 10.31 -10.94 -1.05
N GLN A 9 8.99 -11.12 -0.90
CA GLN A 9 8.01 -10.23 -1.54
C GLN A 9 8.08 -8.82 -0.97
N LEU A 10 8.19 -8.67 0.35
CA LEU A 10 8.34 -7.36 0.99
C LEU A 10 9.59 -6.63 0.49
N LEU A 11 10.73 -7.32 0.35
CA LEU A 11 11.95 -6.74 -0.21
C LEU A 11 11.76 -6.21 -1.63
N ARG A 12 11.11 -7.00 -2.50
CA ARG A 12 10.83 -6.58 -3.90
C ARG A 12 9.90 -5.37 -3.95
N ILE A 13 8.85 -5.39 -3.13
CA ILE A 13 7.89 -4.30 -3.04
C ILE A 13 8.60 -3.04 -2.55
N ARG A 14 9.38 -3.13 -1.48
CA ARG A 14 10.12 -2.00 -0.91
C ARG A 14 11.05 -1.38 -1.97
N SER A 15 11.83 -2.20 -2.65
CA SER A 15 12.73 -1.73 -3.71
C SER A 15 11.96 -1.02 -4.83
N LYS A 16 10.79 -1.53 -5.23
CA LYS A 16 9.93 -0.88 -6.23
C LYS A 16 9.44 0.49 -5.75
N LEU A 17 9.01 0.60 -4.49
CA LEU A 17 8.53 1.86 -3.91
C LEU A 17 9.66 2.89 -3.78
N GLU A 18 10.86 2.46 -3.38
CA GLU A 18 12.05 3.33 -3.30
C GLU A 18 12.39 3.94 -4.67
N THR A 19 12.32 3.15 -5.75
CA THR A 19 12.53 3.66 -7.11
C THR A 19 11.51 4.75 -7.46
N VAL A 20 10.22 4.55 -7.18
CA VAL A 20 9.17 5.54 -7.47
C VAL A 20 9.42 6.85 -6.74
N VAL A 21 9.81 6.80 -5.47
CA VAL A 21 10.12 7.99 -4.66
C VAL A 21 11.32 8.75 -5.23
N ASN A 22 12.37 8.04 -5.65
CA ASN A 22 13.59 8.65 -6.15
C ASN A 22 13.44 9.24 -7.56
N GLU A 23 12.70 8.57 -8.46
CA GLU A 23 12.55 8.99 -9.85
C GLU A 23 11.50 10.10 -10.03
N GLN A 24 10.47 10.15 -9.18
CA GLN A 24 9.34 11.06 -9.33
C GLN A 24 9.04 11.89 -8.07
N PRO A 25 10.04 12.58 -7.49
CA PRO A 25 9.86 13.32 -6.24
C PRO A 25 8.78 14.40 -6.38
N GLY A 26 7.94 14.54 -5.36
CA GLY A 26 6.88 15.55 -5.29
C GLY A 26 5.58 15.19 -6.03
N THR A 27 5.51 14.06 -6.74
CA THR A 27 4.26 13.57 -7.32
C THR A 27 3.35 12.96 -6.25
N ARG A 28 2.03 12.93 -6.50
CA ARG A 28 1.09 12.20 -5.63
C ARG A 28 1.47 10.71 -5.51
N GLN A 29 1.97 10.13 -6.59
CA GLN A 29 2.40 8.73 -6.58
C GLN A 29 3.62 8.50 -5.68
N ALA A 30 4.63 9.39 -5.73
CA ALA A 30 5.77 9.32 -4.82
C ALA A 30 5.36 9.55 -3.35
N GLN A 31 4.39 10.43 -3.10
CA GLN A 31 3.84 10.62 -1.74
C GLN A 31 3.17 9.34 -1.22
N SER A 32 2.34 8.69 -2.03
CA SER A 32 1.73 7.40 -1.65
C SER A 32 2.78 6.30 -1.46
N ALA A 33 3.82 6.28 -2.30
CA ALA A 33 4.92 5.32 -2.18
C ALA A 33 5.75 5.55 -0.91
N ASP A 34 6.05 6.80 -0.57
CA ASP A 34 6.75 7.14 0.68
C ASP A 34 5.90 6.76 1.89
N ALA A 35 4.60 7.05 1.88
CA ALA A 35 3.68 6.63 2.94
C ALA A 35 3.63 5.10 3.12
N ALA A 36 3.67 4.34 2.01
CA ALA A 36 3.79 2.89 2.07
C ALA A 36 5.13 2.43 2.69
N LEU A 37 6.25 3.07 2.34
CA LEU A 37 7.55 2.81 2.95
C LEU A 37 7.59 3.15 4.45
N GLN A 38 6.91 4.23 4.88
CA GLN A 38 6.76 4.56 6.30
C GLN A 38 6.01 3.45 7.04
N ARG A 39 4.89 2.97 6.48
CA ARG A 39 4.12 1.85 7.05
C ARG A 39 4.94 0.56 7.13
N MET A 40 5.83 0.32 6.17
CA MET A 40 6.75 -0.82 6.25
C MET A 40 7.72 -0.70 7.41
N ARG A 41 8.17 0.53 7.74
CA ARG A 41 9.04 0.79 8.88
C ARG A 41 8.31 0.69 10.22
N SER A 42 7.06 1.11 10.30
CA SER A 42 6.23 0.99 11.51
C SER A 42 5.72 -0.45 11.74
N GLY A 43 5.76 -1.30 10.71
CA GLY A 43 5.23 -2.67 10.77
C GLY A 43 3.73 -2.74 10.45
N GLU A 44 3.12 -1.65 10.00
CA GLU A 44 1.70 -1.55 9.65
C GLU A 44 1.44 -1.77 8.15
N TYR A 45 2.49 -2.03 7.37
CA TYR A 45 2.32 -2.34 5.95
C TYR A 45 1.56 -3.65 5.77
N GLY A 46 0.52 -3.58 4.93
CA GLY A 46 -0.39 -4.69 4.71
C GLY A 46 -1.68 -4.61 5.51
N TYR A 47 -1.88 -3.55 6.30
CA TYR A 47 -3.14 -3.28 7.00
C TYR A 47 -3.83 -2.03 6.44
N CYS A 48 -5.16 -2.08 6.40
CA CYS A 48 -6.02 -0.99 5.98
C CYS A 48 -5.97 0.13 7.03
N VAL A 49 -5.73 1.36 6.60
CA VAL A 49 -5.65 2.51 7.53
C VAL A 49 -7.01 2.99 8.05
N GLU A 50 -8.12 2.51 7.46
CA GLU A 50 -9.48 2.88 7.87
C GLU A 50 -10.09 1.85 8.82
N CYS A 51 -10.11 0.58 8.42
CA CYS A 51 -10.73 -0.49 9.22
C CYS A 51 -9.74 -1.34 10.03
N GLY A 52 -8.44 -1.24 9.76
CA GLY A 52 -7.41 -2.05 10.42
C GLY A 52 -7.28 -3.50 9.91
N GLU A 53 -8.10 -3.92 8.95
CA GLU A 53 -8.07 -5.27 8.39
C GLU A 53 -6.88 -5.50 7.45
N GLU A 54 -6.52 -6.76 7.22
CA GLU A 54 -5.47 -7.15 6.30
C GLU A 54 -5.84 -6.81 4.84
N ILE A 55 -4.92 -6.12 4.16
CA ILE A 55 -4.99 -5.89 2.73
C ILE A 55 -4.43 -7.14 2.03
N SER A 56 -5.20 -7.70 1.10
CA SER A 56 -4.80 -8.91 0.39
C SER A 56 -3.44 -8.77 -0.31
N ALA A 57 -2.61 -9.80 -0.20
CA ALA A 57 -1.29 -9.82 -0.82
C ALA A 57 -1.35 -9.60 -2.34
N ALA A 58 -2.39 -10.10 -3.01
CA ALA A 58 -2.63 -9.87 -4.43
C ALA A 58 -2.81 -8.38 -4.77
N ARG A 59 -3.56 -7.65 -3.94
CA ARG A 59 -3.76 -6.21 -4.10
C ARG A 59 -2.46 -5.44 -3.88
N LEU A 60 -1.70 -5.78 -2.84
CA LEU A 60 -0.38 -5.16 -2.57
C LEU A 60 0.66 -5.48 -3.65
N ALA A 61 0.59 -6.66 -4.27
CA ALA A 61 1.45 -7.02 -5.39
C ALA A 61 1.11 -6.22 -6.66
N ALA A 62 -0.18 -6.01 -6.93
CA ALA A 62 -0.63 -5.21 -8.06
C ALA A 62 -0.36 -3.71 -7.84
N LYS A 63 -0.73 -3.20 -6.67
CA LYS A 63 -0.66 -1.79 -6.30
C LYS A 63 -0.07 -1.64 -4.87
N PRO A 64 1.26 -1.51 -4.74
CA PRO A 64 1.95 -1.55 -3.44
C PRO A 64 1.84 -0.27 -2.61
N ASP A 65 1.38 0.82 -3.21
CA ASP A 65 1.19 2.12 -2.57
C ASP A 65 -0.21 2.28 -1.94
N VAL A 66 -1.10 1.28 -2.05
CA VAL A 66 -2.45 1.36 -1.46
C VAL A 66 -2.42 1.35 0.06
N ALA A 67 -3.29 2.17 0.66
CA ALA A 67 -3.51 2.22 2.10
C ALA A 67 -4.83 1.57 2.55
N LEU A 68 -5.71 1.21 1.61
CA LEU A 68 -7.06 0.74 1.89
C LEU A 68 -7.28 -0.69 1.39
N CYS A 69 -8.08 -1.45 2.14
CA CYS A 69 -8.68 -2.69 1.66
C CYS A 69 -9.66 -2.40 0.50
N VAL A 70 -10.16 -3.45 -0.13
CA VAL A 70 -11.09 -3.29 -1.26
C VAL A 70 -12.40 -2.65 -0.83
N ASP A 71 -12.95 -3.05 0.30
CA ASP A 71 -14.24 -2.56 0.77
C ASP A 71 -14.17 -1.08 1.13
N CYS A 72 -13.17 -0.67 1.92
CA CYS A 72 -12.97 0.75 2.25
C CYS A 72 -12.64 1.61 1.03
N GLN A 73 -11.98 1.05 0.01
CA GLN A 73 -11.74 1.81 -1.23
C GLN A 73 -13.04 2.02 -2.00
N VAL A 74 -13.86 0.99 -2.15
CA VAL A 74 -15.17 1.11 -2.84
C VAL A 74 -16.03 2.16 -2.14
N LEU A 75 -16.11 2.12 -0.81
CA LEU A 75 -16.87 3.11 -0.05
C LEU A 75 -16.38 4.54 -0.28
N LYS A 76 -15.06 4.77 -0.30
CA LYS A 76 -14.51 6.11 -0.59
C LYS A 76 -14.76 6.56 -2.01
N ASP A 77 -14.63 5.65 -2.98
CA ASP A 77 -14.86 5.97 -4.39
C ASP A 77 -16.35 6.36 -4.61
N GLU A 78 -17.29 5.72 -3.92
CA GLU A 78 -18.72 6.06 -3.96
C GLU A 78 -19.06 7.41 -3.31
N GLU A 79 -18.34 7.80 -2.24
CA GLU A 79 -18.52 9.11 -1.58
C GLU A 79 -18.01 10.28 -2.43
N GLU A 80 -16.98 10.08 -3.26
CA GLU A 80 -16.41 11.13 -4.13
C GLU A 80 -17.31 11.48 -5.34
N ASP A 81 -18.18 10.56 -5.75
CA ASP A 81 -19.11 10.72 -6.88
C ASP A 81 -20.50 11.29 -6.48
N ALA A 82 -20.73 11.59 -5.19
CA ALA A 82 -22.01 12.08 -4.64
C ALA A 82 -22.06 13.61 -4.42
#